data_AF-A0A8T1RWM7-F1
#
_entry.id   AF-A0A8T1RWM7-F1
#
_cell.length_a   1.000
_cell.length_b   1.000
_cell.length_c   1.000
_cell.angle_alpha   90.00
_cell.angle_beta   90.00
_cell.angle_gamma   90.00
#
_symmetry.space_group_name_H-M   'P 1'
#
loop_
_entity.id
_entity.type
_entity.pdbx_description
1 polymer ?
#
loop_
_entity_poly.entity_id
_entity_poly.type
_entity_poly.pdbx_seq_one_letter_code
_entity_poly.pdbx_strand_id
1 'polypeptide(L)'
;MGSGLEGTKVLMAKGLSWLTYASLCFPDDIQERGVDSIANYYYRDDGLKIWSAIESAGFPSSLQSIPELIKYLTMWIYCCSARHAALNNGQYDLGAWMPNFPSTMRNPPPQTKGTTSLESYLDTIPEVNSTSIAIFTFWIL
;
A
#
# COMPACT_ATOMS: atom_id res chain seq x y z
N MET A 1 0.13 -6.58 15.57
CA MET A 1 0.76 -5.42 14.90
C MET A 1 0.99 -4.31 15.91
N GLY A 2 2.09 -3.57 15.80
CA GLY A 2 2.53 -2.60 16.80
C GLY A 2 1.63 -1.38 16.96
N SER A 3 0.86 -1.01 15.93
CA SER A 3 -0.13 0.08 16.01
C SER A 3 -1.33 -0.27 16.90
N GLY A 4 -1.63 -1.56 17.09
CA GLY A 4 -2.85 -2.02 17.75
C GLY A 4 -4.13 -1.49 17.07
N LEU A 5 -5.28 -1.71 17.71
CA LEU A 5 -6.57 -1.26 17.18
C LEU A 5 -6.68 0.27 17.18
N GLU A 6 -6.32 0.92 18.29
CA GLU A 6 -6.46 2.37 18.43
C GLU A 6 -5.51 3.14 17.52
N GLY A 7 -4.24 2.73 17.41
CA GLY A 7 -3.32 3.34 16.45
C GLY A 7 -3.78 3.16 15.01
N THR A 8 -4.35 2.00 14.68
CA THR A 8 -4.92 1.75 13.35
C THR A 8 -6.10 2.69 13.05
N LYS A 9 -7.02 2.92 14.00
CA LYS A 9 -8.12 3.89 13.84
C LYS A 9 -7.59 5.30 13.56
N VAL A 10 -6.56 5.74 14.30
CA VAL A 10 -5.94 7.05 14.09
C VAL A 10 -5.28 7.15 12.72
N LEU A 11 -4.56 6.11 12.30
CA LEU A 11 -3.94 6.05 10.97
C LEU A 11 -4.99 6.09 9.85
N MET A 12 -6.10 5.36 10.01
CA MET A 12 -7.22 5.40 9.05
C MET A 12 -7.84 6.80 8.98
N ALA A 13 -8.11 7.43 10.12
CA ALA A 13 -8.69 8.77 10.16
C ALA A 13 -7.78 9.82 9.49
N LYS A 14 -6.46 9.76 9.77
CA LYS A 14 -5.47 10.61 9.11
C LYS A 14 -5.35 10.30 7.62
N GLY A 15 -5.34 9.02 7.23
CA GLY A 15 -5.30 8.64 5.82
C GLY A 15 -6.50 9.15 5.04
N LEU A 16 -7.70 9.05 5.62
CA LEU A 16 -8.94 9.57 5.03
C LEU A 16 -8.92 11.09 4.89
N SER A 17 -8.30 11.83 5.81
CA SER A 17 -8.21 13.29 5.69
C SER A 17 -7.27 13.77 4.59
N TRP A 18 -6.41 12.87 4.06
CA TRP A 18 -5.51 13.14 2.92
C TRP A 18 -6.02 12.52 1.62
N LEU A 19 -7.16 11.82 1.65
CA LEU A 19 -7.72 11.15 0.48
C LEU A 19 -8.29 12.21 -0.48
N THR A 20 -7.83 12.19 -1.72
CA THR A 20 -8.34 13.06 -2.78
C THR A 20 -8.78 12.21 -3.96
N TYR A 21 -9.60 12.79 -4.84
CA TYR A 21 -9.95 12.12 -6.09
C TYR A 21 -8.72 11.85 -6.97
N ALA A 22 -7.74 12.77 -6.96
CA ALA A 22 -6.48 12.62 -7.68
C ALA A 22 -5.64 11.44 -7.13
N SER A 23 -5.53 11.28 -5.80
CA SER A 23 -4.79 10.14 -5.24
C SER A 23 -5.44 8.79 -5.54
N LEU A 24 -6.74 8.79 -5.84
CA LEU A 24 -7.45 7.61 -6.32
C LEU A 24 -7.26 7.36 -7.82
N CYS A 25 -6.99 8.39 -8.63
CA CYS A 25 -6.72 8.27 -10.05
C CYS A 25 -5.24 7.94 -10.31
N PHE A 26 -4.96 6.75 -10.82
CA PHE A 26 -3.58 6.24 -10.87
C PHE A 26 -2.59 7.13 -11.66
N PRO A 27 -2.94 7.67 -12.86
CA PRO A 27 -2.02 8.55 -13.57
C PRO A 27 -1.75 9.87 -12.84
N ASP A 28 -2.76 10.45 -12.19
CA ASP A 28 -2.63 11.69 -11.45
C ASP A 28 -1.69 11.49 -10.24
N ASP A 29 -1.86 10.40 -9.48
CA ASP A 29 -0.97 10.04 -8.35
C ASP A 29 0.49 9.87 -8.78
N ILE A 30 0.74 9.22 -9.92
CA ILE A 30 2.10 9.05 -10.46
C ILE A 30 2.74 10.39 -10.81
N GLN A 31 1.98 11.31 -11.42
CA GLN A 31 2.48 12.64 -11.75
C GLN A 31 2.67 13.52 -10.52
N GLU A 32 1.73 13.51 -9.57
CA GLU A 32 1.79 14.33 -8.34
C GLU A 32 2.98 13.94 -7.47
N ARG A 33 3.34 12.65 -7.42
CA ARG A 33 4.55 12.18 -6.74
C ARG A 33 5.85 12.43 -7.52
N GLY A 34 5.77 12.86 -8.78
CA GLY A 34 6.94 13.12 -9.64
C GLY A 34 7.75 11.86 -9.97
N VAL A 35 7.09 10.71 -10.10
CA VAL A 35 7.75 9.40 -10.29
C VAL A 35 7.49 8.78 -11.67
N ASP A 36 6.99 9.57 -12.62
CA ASP A 36 6.64 9.16 -13.98
C ASP A 36 7.85 8.70 -14.82
N SER A 37 9.05 9.21 -14.50
CA SER A 37 10.28 8.97 -15.28
C SER A 37 11.29 8.02 -14.63
N ILE A 38 11.01 7.50 -13.43
CA ILE A 38 11.92 6.57 -12.71
C ILE A 38 12.07 5.25 -13.49
N ALA A 39 13.29 4.80 -13.75
CA ALA A 39 13.54 3.52 -14.40
C ALA A 39 13.12 2.33 -13.51
N ASN A 40 12.68 1.23 -14.13
CA ASN A 40 12.31 -0.04 -13.47
C ASN A 40 11.18 0.08 -12.42
N TYR A 41 10.24 1.01 -12.63
CA TYR A 41 9.07 1.14 -11.77
C TYR A 41 7.90 0.29 -12.32
N TYR A 42 8.00 -1.03 -12.17
CA TYR A 42 7.05 -1.97 -12.78
C TYR A 42 5.59 -1.77 -12.32
N TYR A 43 5.37 -1.43 -11.03
CA TYR A 43 4.02 -1.10 -10.54
C TYR A 43 3.40 0.10 -11.27
N ARG A 44 4.18 1.15 -11.56
CA ARG A 44 3.74 2.26 -12.41
C ARG A 44 3.46 1.77 -13.82
N ASP A 45 4.44 1.09 -14.43
CA ASP A 45 4.40 0.75 -15.85
C ASP A 45 3.20 -0.14 -16.19
N ASP A 46 2.92 -1.13 -15.34
CA ASP A 46 1.80 -2.05 -15.55
C ASP A 46 0.48 -1.42 -15.07
N GLY A 47 0.49 -0.66 -13.97
CA GLY A 47 -0.70 0.05 -13.49
C GLY A 47 -1.23 1.07 -14.49
N LEU A 48 -0.35 1.80 -15.21
CA LEU A 48 -0.75 2.76 -16.25
C LEU A 48 -1.37 2.05 -17.47
N LYS A 49 -0.82 0.90 -17.88
CA LYS A 49 -1.41 0.09 -18.97
C LYS A 49 -2.80 -0.42 -18.61
N ILE A 50 -2.96 -0.94 -17.38
CA ILE A 50 -4.26 -1.45 -16.90
C ILE A 50 -5.27 -0.31 -16.78
N TRP A 51 -4.86 0.83 -16.23
CA TRP A 51 -5.71 2.02 -16.15
C TRP A 51 -6.24 2.43 -17.53
N SER A 52 -5.35 2.56 -18.52
CA SER A 52 -5.71 2.94 -19.88
C SER A 52 -6.67 1.93 -20.53
N ALA A 53 -6.49 0.63 -20.28
CA ALA A 53 -7.40 -0.40 -20.77
C ALA A 53 -8.82 -0.26 -20.18
N ILE A 54 -8.93 0.00 -18.87
CA ILE A 54 -10.22 0.20 -18.20
C ILE A 54 -10.91 1.49 -18.70
N GLU A 55 -10.14 2.56 -18.89
CA GLU A 55 -10.65 3.85 -19.38
C GLU A 55 -11.34 3.75 -20.73
N SER A 56 -10.85 2.86 -21.60
CA SER A 56 -11.43 2.62 -22.92
C SER A 56 -12.80 1.92 -22.94
N ALA A 57 -13.31 1.43 -21.79
CA ALA A 57 -14.47 0.54 -21.73
C ALA A 57 -15.87 1.23 -21.65
N GLY A 58 -15.93 2.56 -21.46
CA GLY A 58 -17.09 3.48 -21.62
C GLY A 58 -18.52 3.09 -21.14
N PHE A 59 -19.11 3.77 -20.13
CA PHE A 59 -20.56 3.69 -19.75
C PHE A 59 -21.12 4.90 -18.95
N PRO A 60 -22.33 5.48 -19.25
CA PRO A 60 -23.09 6.41 -18.34
C PRO A 60 -24.57 6.16 -17.98
N SER A 61 -25.03 6.88 -16.92
CA SER A 61 -26.28 7.67 -17.01
C SER A 61 -26.40 9.04 -16.26
N SER A 62 -25.38 9.59 -15.55
CA SER A 62 -24.92 11.00 -15.76
C SER A 62 -23.74 11.44 -14.86
N LEU A 63 -22.77 12.08 -15.53
CA LEU A 63 -21.87 13.14 -15.06
C LEU A 63 -21.94 14.27 -16.10
N GLN A 64 -21.42 15.46 -15.80
CA GLN A 64 -21.63 16.64 -16.66
C GLN A 64 -20.93 16.52 -18.02
N SER A 65 -19.94 15.63 -18.11
CA SER A 65 -19.32 15.23 -19.37
C SER A 65 -19.00 13.74 -19.41
N ILE A 66 -18.90 13.20 -20.63
CA ILE A 66 -18.48 11.82 -20.87
C ILE A 66 -17.07 11.55 -20.30
N PRO A 67 -16.06 12.44 -20.46
CA PRO A 67 -14.72 12.23 -19.90
C PRO A 67 -14.68 12.12 -18.37
N GLU A 68 -15.42 12.97 -17.64
CA GLU A 68 -15.45 12.93 -16.16
C GLU A 68 -15.93 11.57 -15.64
N LEU A 69 -16.94 11.02 -16.30
CA LEU A 69 -17.51 9.74 -15.94
C LEU A 69 -16.60 8.56 -16.27
N ILE A 70 -16.01 8.57 -17.46
CA ILE A 70 -15.01 7.58 -17.84
C ILE A 70 -13.92 7.53 -16.78
N LYS A 71 -13.39 8.70 -16.37
CA LYS A 71 -12.37 8.78 -15.32
C LYS A 71 -12.87 8.23 -13.98
N TYR A 72 -14.11 8.55 -13.57
CA TYR A 72 -14.68 8.11 -12.30
C TYR A 72 -14.89 6.59 -12.22
N LEU A 73 -15.46 5.98 -13.27
CA LEU A 73 -15.64 4.52 -13.32
C LEU A 73 -14.30 3.79 -13.41
N THR A 74 -13.36 4.34 -14.17
CA THR A 74 -12.01 3.78 -14.29
C THR A 74 -11.33 3.73 -12.93
N MET A 75 -11.41 4.83 -12.18
CA MET A 75 -10.92 4.89 -10.82
C MET A 75 -11.50 3.77 -9.94
N TRP A 76 -12.82 3.60 -9.94
CA TRP A 76 -13.48 2.56 -9.14
C TRP A 76 -13.06 1.15 -9.52
N ILE A 77 -13.12 0.82 -10.81
CA ILE A 77 -12.76 -0.51 -11.31
C ILE A 77 -11.29 -0.79 -10.99
N TYR A 78 -10.39 0.17 -11.23
CA TYR A 78 -8.97 0.03 -10.92
C TYR A 78 -8.73 -0.19 -9.43
N CYS A 79 -9.39 0.59 -8.56
CA CYS A 79 -9.28 0.45 -7.10
C CYS A 79 -9.69 -0.94 -6.61
N CYS A 80 -10.84 -1.42 -7.07
CA CYS A 80 -11.42 -2.70 -6.64
C CYS A 80 -10.76 -3.93 -7.29
N SER A 81 -9.86 -3.74 -8.26
CA SER A 81 -9.17 -4.83 -8.96
C SER A 81 -7.65 -4.69 -8.88
N ALA A 82 -7.05 -4.01 -9.85
CA ALA A 82 -5.61 -3.92 -10.04
C ALA A 82 -4.88 -3.32 -8.82
N ARG A 83 -5.40 -2.23 -8.25
CA ARG A 83 -4.79 -1.62 -7.05
C ARG A 83 -4.87 -2.57 -5.85
N HIS A 84 -6.02 -3.18 -5.60
CA HIS A 84 -6.16 -4.17 -4.53
C HIS A 84 -5.18 -5.33 -4.71
N ALA A 85 -5.16 -5.94 -5.91
CA ALA A 85 -4.27 -7.07 -6.21
C ALA A 85 -2.78 -6.70 -6.03
N ALA A 86 -2.36 -5.53 -6.50
CA ALA A 86 -0.98 -5.07 -6.39
C ALA A 86 -0.52 -4.84 -4.94
N LEU A 87 -1.43 -4.45 -4.05
CA LEU A 87 -1.12 -4.23 -2.63
C LEU A 87 -1.33 -5.48 -1.76
N ASN A 88 -2.13 -6.44 -2.23
CA ASN A 88 -2.52 -7.63 -1.46
C ASN A 88 -1.68 -8.86 -1.81
N ASN A 89 -1.49 -9.17 -3.09
CA ASN A 89 -0.96 -10.47 -3.52
C ASN A 89 0.52 -10.70 -3.13
N GLY A 90 1.27 -9.63 -2.92
CA GLY A 90 2.68 -9.70 -2.49
C GLY A 90 2.88 -9.74 -0.98
N GLN A 91 1.81 -9.73 -0.16
CA GLN A 91 1.93 -9.66 1.30
C GLN A 91 2.74 -10.83 1.87
N TYR A 92 2.45 -12.06 1.45
CA TYR A 92 3.21 -13.23 1.91
C TYR A 92 4.64 -13.22 1.36
N ASP A 93 4.82 -12.95 0.08
CA ASP A 93 6.15 -12.96 -0.56
C ASP A 93 7.13 -12.00 0.13
N LEU A 94 6.63 -10.82 0.55
CA LEU A 94 7.42 -9.82 1.27
C LEU A 94 7.47 -10.09 2.78
N GLY A 95 6.38 -10.62 3.36
CA GLY A 95 6.19 -10.74 4.80
C GLY A 95 6.63 -12.07 5.41
N ALA A 96 6.82 -13.12 4.61
CA ALA A 96 7.22 -14.45 5.09
C ALA A 96 8.60 -14.42 5.77
N TRP A 97 9.50 -13.55 5.30
CA TRP A 97 10.75 -13.26 5.98
C TRP A 97 10.57 -12.06 6.92
N MET A 98 10.23 -12.33 8.19
CA MET A 98 9.89 -11.29 9.19
C MET A 98 10.87 -10.11 9.25
N PRO A 99 12.22 -10.29 9.19
CA PRO A 99 13.14 -9.15 9.18
C PRO A 99 12.91 -8.14 8.05
N ASN A 100 12.33 -8.55 6.92
CA ASN A 100 11.96 -7.66 5.82
C ASN A 100 10.66 -6.88 6.10
N PHE A 101 9.73 -7.45 6.87
CA PHE A 101 8.45 -6.81 7.18
C PHE A 101 7.98 -7.10 8.63
N PRO A 102 8.65 -6.51 9.64
CA PRO A 102 8.29 -6.74 11.04
C PRO A 102 6.96 -6.05 11.37
N SER A 103 6.00 -6.82 11.88
CA SER A 103 4.65 -6.31 12.19
C SER A 103 4.59 -5.45 13.46
N THR A 104 5.66 -5.43 14.27
CA THR A 104 5.82 -4.64 15.49
C THR A 104 7.30 -4.49 15.84
N MET A 105 7.62 -3.62 16.78
CA MET A 105 8.95 -3.51 17.40
C MET A 105 8.77 -3.47 18.92
N ARG A 106 9.65 -4.13 19.67
CA ARG A 106 9.57 -4.24 21.13
C ARG A 106 10.35 -3.16 21.87
N ASN A 107 11.35 -2.58 21.21
CA ASN A 107 12.20 -1.53 21.77
C ASN A 107 12.09 -0.24 20.94
N PRO A 108 12.34 0.92 21.56
CA PRO A 108 12.40 2.18 20.83
C PRO A 108 13.56 2.20 19.81
N PRO A 109 13.49 3.07 18.79
CA PRO A 109 14.59 3.27 17.86
C PRO A 109 15.89 3.64 18.60
N PRO A 110 17.06 3.13 18.17
CA PRO A 110 18.35 3.51 18.75
C PRO A 110 18.60 5.02 18.67
N GLN A 111 19.09 5.62 19.76
CA GLN A 111 19.34 7.06 19.85
C GLN A 111 20.78 7.47 19.53
N THR A 112 21.68 6.50 19.37
CA THR A 112 23.10 6.74 19.11
C THR A 112 23.66 5.66 18.20
N LYS A 113 24.58 6.03 17.31
CA LYS A 113 25.24 5.09 16.39
C LYS A 113 26.20 4.17 17.15
N GLY A 114 26.40 2.95 16.65
CA GLY A 114 27.40 2.02 17.17
C GLY A 114 27.03 1.29 18.47
N THR A 115 25.80 1.45 18.96
CA THR A 115 25.31 0.79 20.19
C THR A 115 24.54 -0.50 19.93
N THR A 116 24.28 -0.83 18.67
CA THR A 116 23.49 -2.02 18.29
C THR A 116 24.36 -3.27 18.27
N SER A 117 23.87 -4.32 18.91
CA SER A 117 24.39 -5.70 18.85
C SER A 117 23.35 -6.65 18.26
N LEU A 118 23.76 -7.87 17.88
CA LEU A 118 22.82 -8.93 17.47
C LEU A 118 21.76 -9.20 18.56
N GLU A 119 22.18 -9.23 19.82
CA GLU A 119 21.28 -9.41 20.96
C GLU A 119 20.23 -8.29 21.03
N SER A 120 20.66 -7.02 20.96
CA SER A 120 19.72 -5.89 20.97
C SER A 120 18.78 -5.88 19.76
N TYR A 121 19.23 -6.39 18.62
CA TYR A 121 18.39 -6.55 17.42
C TYR A 121 17.32 -7.63 17.64
N LEU A 122 17.73 -8.80 18.11
CA LEU A 122 16.83 -9.92 18.41
C LEU A 122 15.81 -9.53 19.49
N ASP A 123 16.22 -8.72 20.47
CA ASP A 123 15.34 -8.16 21.48
C ASP A 123 14.36 -7.12 20.94
N THR A 124 14.65 -6.49 19.81
CA THR A 124 13.82 -5.44 19.22
C THR A 124 12.76 -5.98 18.26
N ILE A 125 13.08 -7.01 17.46
CA ILE A 125 12.14 -7.63 16.52
C ILE A 125 10.97 -8.31 17.23
N PRO A 126 9.82 -8.55 16.55
CA PRO A 126 8.68 -9.25 17.14
C PRO A 126 9.02 -10.61 17.73
N GLU A 127 8.31 -10.98 18.80
CA GLU A 127 8.32 -12.34 19.34
C GLU A 127 7.77 -13.36 18.33
N VAL A 128 8.06 -14.64 18.60
CA VAL A 128 7.61 -15.78 17.77
C VAL A 128 6.08 -15.78 17.61
N ASN A 129 5.32 -15.54 18.68
CA ASN A 129 3.85 -15.53 18.60
C ASN A 129 3.31 -14.45 17.64
N SER A 130 3.84 -13.23 17.72
CA SER A 130 3.44 -12.07 16.92
C SER A 130 3.88 -12.23 15.47
N THR A 131 5.08 -12.78 15.27
CA THR A 131 5.59 -13.17 13.95
C THR A 131 4.69 -14.22 13.30
N SER A 132 4.38 -15.31 14.00
CA SER A 132 3.56 -16.40 13.46
C SER A 132 2.15 -15.94 13.11
N ILE A 133 1.52 -15.11 13.95
CA ILE A 133 0.20 -14.55 13.65
C ILE A 133 0.25 -13.65 12.40
N ALA A 134 1.29 -12.81 12.27
CA ALA A 134 1.43 -11.93 11.11
C ALA A 134 1.65 -12.72 9.81
N ILE A 135 2.57 -13.70 9.82
CA ILE A 135 2.85 -14.55 8.66
C ILE A 135 1.60 -15.36 8.26
N PHE A 136 0.89 -15.94 9.23
CA PHE A 136 -0.37 -16.63 8.96
C PHE A 136 -1.40 -15.69 8.33
N THR A 137 -1.52 -14.46 8.86
CA THR A 137 -2.45 -13.46 8.31
C THR A 137 -2.08 -13.09 6.87
N PHE A 138 -0.81 -12.84 6.57
CA PHE A 138 -0.36 -12.54 5.20
C PHE A 138 -0.53 -13.72 4.23
N TRP A 139 -0.54 -14.95 4.74
CA TRP A 139 -0.74 -16.15 3.92
C TRP A 139 -2.20 -16.35 3.50
N ILE A 140 -3.16 -15.97 4.36
CA ILE A 140 -4.59 -16.14 4.10
C ILE A 140 -5.26 -14.97 3.36
N LEU A 141 -4.60 -13.81 3.33
CA LEU A 141 -5.07 -12.59 2.64
C LEU A 141 -4.53 -12.54 1.21
#